data_AF-A0AAD9B4Q6-F1
#
_entry.id   AF-A0AAD9B4Q6-F1
#
_cell.length_a   1.000
_cell.length_b   1.000
_cell.length_c   1.000
_cell.angle_alpha   90.00
_cell.angle_beta   90.00
_cell.angle_gamma   90.00
#
_symmetry.space_group_name_H-M   'P 1'
#
loop_
_entity.id
_entity.type
_entity.pdbx_description
1 polymer ?
#
loop_
_entity_poly.entity_id
_entity_poly.type
_entity_poly.pdbx_seq_one_letter_code
_entity_poly.pdbx_strand_id
1 'polypeptide(L)'
;METHSQILDRLRSAFRSGITVPEAFRQAQLKQLMSLMTENEDQILDALKKDLAKPKFESIIAEVDMVINELHFTIANLNSWMQPEYVSKNLATKLDDCFVRREPLGVVLIIGPWNYPLQLLLSPLIAAIGAVPSFWGLVHSAWNLCSIGKRQSPIDIETSHMIFDPYLTPLRLNTGGRK
;
A
#
# COMPACT_ATOMS: atom_id res chain seq x y z
N MET A 1 22.32 -3.92 8.05
CA MET A 1 21.11 -3.27 7.52
C MET A 1 21.42 -2.80 6.11
N GLU A 2 20.55 -3.06 5.14
CA GLU A 2 20.67 -2.46 3.80
C GLU A 2 20.63 -0.92 3.92
N THR A 3 21.41 -0.23 3.09
CA THR A 3 21.32 1.23 2.96
C THR A 3 20.07 1.62 2.17
N HIS A 4 19.57 2.84 2.35
CA HIS A 4 18.42 3.35 1.60
C HIS A 4 18.63 3.25 0.07
N SER A 5 19.85 3.49 -0.41
CA SER A 5 20.19 3.33 -1.84
C SER A 5 20.01 1.89 -2.30
N GLN A 6 20.50 0.91 -1.53
CA GLN A 6 20.37 -0.51 -1.85
C GLN A 6 18.91 -0.96 -1.91
N ILE A 7 18.07 -0.48 -0.99
CA ILE A 7 16.63 -0.75 -0.99
C ILE A 7 15.97 -0.18 -2.25
N LEU A 8 16.25 1.09 -2.58
CA LEU A 8 15.69 1.74 -3.77
C LEU A 8 16.12 1.05 -5.06
N ASP A 9 17.39 0.65 -5.16
CA ASP A 9 17.92 -0.04 -6.33
C ASP A 9 17.26 -1.41 -6.52
N ARG A 10 17.05 -2.16 -5.42
CA ARG A 10 16.33 -3.43 -5.44
C ARG A 10 14.87 -3.26 -5.88
N LEU A 11 14.15 -2.32 -5.30
CA LEU A 11 12.76 -2.00 -5.66
C LEU A 11 12.63 -1.60 -7.14
N ARG A 12 13.53 -0.74 -7.62
CA ARG A 12 13.57 -0.32 -9.03
C ARG A 12 13.91 -1.48 -9.96
N SER A 13 14.84 -2.36 -9.56
CA SER A 13 15.19 -3.55 -10.32
C SER A 13 14.01 -4.52 -10.44
N ALA A 14 13.30 -4.77 -9.33
CA ALA A 14 12.08 -5.57 -9.31
C ALA A 14 10.98 -4.97 -10.20
N PHE A 15 10.73 -3.66 -10.13
CA PHE A 15 9.76 -3.02 -11.01
C PHE A 15 10.16 -3.15 -12.50
N ARG A 16 11.44 -2.91 -12.82
CA ARG A 16 11.97 -3.00 -14.19
C ARG A 16 11.96 -4.42 -14.75
N SER A 17 11.97 -5.46 -13.91
CA SER A 17 11.83 -6.84 -14.37
C SER A 17 10.41 -7.16 -14.86
N GLY A 18 9.43 -6.30 -14.56
CA GLY A 18 8.04 -6.46 -14.97
C GLY A 18 7.25 -7.43 -14.10
N ILE A 19 7.85 -8.03 -13.05
CA ILE A 19 7.17 -9.00 -12.18
C ILE A 19 5.93 -8.44 -11.47
N THR A 20 5.87 -7.12 -11.27
CA THR A 20 4.75 -6.43 -10.61
C THR A 20 3.64 -6.01 -11.59
N VAL A 21 3.83 -6.21 -12.90
CA VAL A 21 2.89 -5.79 -13.94
C VAL A 21 1.67 -6.72 -14.04
N PRO A 22 1.83 -8.07 -14.02
CA PRO A 22 0.70 -8.99 -14.18
C PRO A 22 -0.37 -8.83 -13.09
N GLU A 23 -1.63 -8.92 -13.51
CA GLU A 23 -2.78 -8.87 -12.60
C GLU A 23 -2.69 -9.95 -11.51
N ALA A 24 -2.28 -11.17 -11.87
CA ALA A 24 -2.17 -12.29 -10.94
C ALA A 24 -1.22 -11.99 -9.77
N PHE A 25 -0.10 -11.30 -10.05
CA PHE A 25 0.83 -10.89 -9.00
C PHE A 25 0.17 -9.89 -8.05
N ARG A 26 -0.48 -8.85 -8.59
CA ARG A 26 -1.17 -7.83 -7.78
C ARG A 26 -2.30 -8.43 -6.95
N GLN A 27 -3.12 -9.31 -7.52
CA GLN A 27 -4.16 -10.03 -6.78
C GLN A 27 -3.57 -10.86 -5.63
N ALA A 28 -2.46 -11.57 -5.87
CA ALA A 28 -1.80 -12.35 -4.84
C ALA A 28 -1.27 -11.46 -3.70
N GLN A 29 -0.72 -10.29 -4.02
CA GLN A 29 -0.26 -9.33 -3.01
C GLN A 29 -1.40 -8.74 -2.19
N LEU A 30 -2.50 -8.33 -2.83
CA LEU A 30 -3.68 -7.81 -2.13
C LEU A 30 -4.32 -8.87 -1.21
N LYS A 31 -4.40 -10.13 -1.66
CA LYS A 31 -4.90 -11.24 -0.84
C LYS A 31 -3.99 -11.54 0.35
N GLN A 32 -2.68 -11.46 0.18
CA GLN A 32 -1.73 -11.59 1.29
C GLN A 32 -1.88 -10.46 2.31
N LEU A 33 -2.09 -9.22 1.84
CA LEU A 33 -2.36 -8.09 2.73
C LEU A 33 -3.68 -8.28 3.49
N MET A 34 -4.72 -8.81 2.83
CA MET A 34 -5.96 -9.20 3.49
C MET A 34 -5.72 -10.22 4.60
N SER A 35 -5.04 -11.33 4.30
CA SER A 35 -4.69 -12.35 5.29
C SER A 35 -3.94 -11.75 6.48
N LEU A 36 -2.96 -10.87 6.23
CA LEU A 36 -2.23 -10.19 7.30
C LEU A 36 -3.15 -9.40 8.22
N MET A 37 -4.10 -8.64 7.66
CA MET A 37 -5.02 -7.84 8.46
C MET A 37 -5.95 -8.73 9.29
N THR A 38 -6.51 -9.78 8.69
CA THR A 38 -7.48 -10.66 9.36
C THR A 38 -6.83 -11.59 10.38
N GLU A 39 -5.64 -12.13 10.10
CA GLU A 39 -4.98 -13.11 10.97
C GLU A 39 -4.35 -12.45 12.22
N ASN A 40 -4.16 -11.13 12.19
CA ASN A 40 -3.46 -10.39 13.23
C ASN A 40 -4.30 -9.27 13.85
N GLU A 41 -5.62 -9.29 13.66
CA GLU A 41 -6.53 -8.25 14.15
C GLU A 41 -6.31 -7.97 15.65
N ASP A 42 -6.31 -8.99 16.51
CA ASP A 42 -6.10 -8.79 17.95
C ASP A 42 -4.76 -8.13 18.27
N GLN A 43 -3.68 -8.52 17.57
CA GLN A 43 -2.35 -7.94 17.78
C GLN A 43 -2.30 -6.47 17.32
N ILE A 44 -2.98 -6.15 16.21
CA ILE A 44 -3.16 -4.79 15.72
C ILE A 44 -3.90 -3.94 16.76
N LEU A 45 -5.01 -4.45 17.29
CA LEU A 45 -5.82 -3.74 18.28
C LEU A 45 -5.04 -3.48 19.57
N ASP A 46 -4.26 -4.47 20.02
CA ASP A 46 -3.37 -4.32 21.18
C ASP A 46 -2.30 -3.26 20.94
N ALA A 47 -1.71 -3.21 19.74
CA ALA A 47 -0.72 -2.20 19.38
C ALA A 47 -1.35 -0.80 19.36
N LEU A 48 -2.49 -0.62 18.69
CA LEU A 48 -3.24 0.64 18.65
C LEU A 48 -3.64 1.11 20.06
N LYS A 49 -4.00 0.18 20.94
CA LYS A 49 -4.31 0.50 22.33
C LYS A 49 -3.08 0.96 23.11
N LYS A 50 -1.92 0.33 22.91
CA LYS A 50 -0.67 0.73 23.57
C LYS A 50 -0.20 2.11 23.11
N ASP A 51 -0.38 2.40 21.82
CA ASP A 51 0.15 3.60 21.19
C ASP A 51 -0.73 4.83 21.38
N LEU A 52 -2.01 4.67 21.07
CA LEU A 52 -2.96 5.77 20.97
C LEU A 52 -3.99 5.75 22.09
N ALA A 53 -3.94 4.75 22.98
CA ALA A 53 -5.00 4.45 23.93
C ALA A 53 -6.38 4.27 23.28
N LYS A 54 -6.41 4.02 21.95
CA LYS A 54 -7.63 4.00 21.13
C LYS A 54 -8.59 2.89 21.61
N PRO A 55 -9.89 3.17 21.82
CA PRO A 55 -10.88 2.16 22.19
C PRO A 55 -10.99 1.06 21.12
N LYS A 56 -11.21 -0.19 21.54
CA LYS A 56 -11.30 -1.35 20.63
C LYS A 56 -12.26 -1.11 19.47
N PHE A 57 -13.46 -0.60 19.77
CA PHE A 57 -14.49 -0.34 18.76
C PHE A 57 -14.06 0.68 17.71
N GLU A 58 -13.42 1.78 18.14
CA GLU A 58 -12.91 2.80 17.23
C GLU A 58 -11.76 2.25 16.37
N SER A 59 -10.85 1.48 16.97
CA SER A 59 -9.76 0.84 16.25
C SER A 59 -10.26 -0.10 15.15
N ILE A 60 -11.29 -0.91 15.43
CA ILE A 60 -11.87 -1.82 14.43
C ILE A 60 -12.44 -1.01 13.25
N ILE A 61 -13.34 -0.07 13.53
CA ILE A 61 -14.05 0.64 12.46
C ILE A 61 -13.11 1.53 11.63
N ALA A 62 -12.24 2.28 12.31
CA ALA A 62 -11.44 3.30 11.64
C ALA A 62 -10.13 2.76 11.04
N GLU A 63 -9.54 1.71 11.60
CA GLU A 63 -8.22 1.23 11.15
C GLU A 63 -8.31 -0.10 10.41
N VAL A 64 -9.12 -1.04 10.89
CA VAL A 64 -9.13 -2.41 10.40
C VAL A 64 -10.18 -2.57 9.30
N ASP A 65 -11.45 -2.34 9.61
CA ASP A 65 -12.57 -2.53 8.68
C ASP A 65 -12.43 -1.62 7.46
N MET A 66 -11.92 -0.40 7.66
CA MET A 66 -11.71 0.54 6.56
C MET A 66 -10.72 -0.01 5.52
N VAL A 67 -9.62 -0.60 5.98
CA VAL A 67 -8.58 -1.21 5.14
C VAL A 67 -9.08 -2.51 4.52
N ILE A 68 -9.78 -3.37 5.28
CA ILE A 68 -10.38 -4.62 4.78
C ILE A 68 -11.40 -4.33 3.67
N ASN A 69 -12.26 -3.35 3.86
CA ASN A 69 -13.25 -2.97 2.86
C ASN A 69 -12.58 -2.44 1.58
N GLU A 70 -11.52 -1.65 1.71
CA GLU A 70 -10.75 -1.16 0.56
C GLU A 70 -10.02 -2.28 -0.18
N LEU A 71 -9.49 -3.28 0.54
CA LEU A 71 -8.94 -4.48 -0.05
C LEU A 71 -9.98 -5.28 -0.83
N HIS A 72 -11.15 -5.53 -0.23
CA HIS A 72 -12.25 -6.23 -0.90
C HIS A 72 -12.68 -5.50 -2.18
N PHE A 73 -12.88 -4.19 -2.08
CA PHE A 73 -13.26 -3.35 -3.22
C PHE A 73 -12.19 -3.38 -4.31
N THR A 74 -10.92 -3.25 -3.94
CA THR A 74 -9.80 -3.27 -4.89
C THR A 74 -9.68 -4.62 -5.58
N ILE A 75 -9.70 -5.72 -4.82
CA ILE A 75 -9.61 -7.08 -5.37
C ILE A 75 -10.77 -7.37 -6.34
N ALA A 76 -11.99 -6.97 -5.98
CA ALA A 76 -13.18 -7.22 -6.80
C ALA A 76 -13.16 -6.46 -8.13
N ASN A 77 -12.56 -5.26 -8.16
CA ASN A 77 -12.58 -4.39 -9.35
C ASN A 77 -11.26 -4.37 -10.14
N LEU A 78 -10.17 -4.93 -9.60
CA LEU A 78 -8.83 -4.86 -10.19
C LEU A 78 -8.80 -5.29 -11.66
N ASN A 79 -9.46 -6.41 -11.99
CA ASN A 79 -9.49 -6.92 -13.35
C ASN A 79 -10.05 -5.88 -14.33
N SER A 80 -11.20 -5.27 -13.97
CA SER A 80 -11.86 -4.26 -14.78
C SER A 80 -10.99 -3.00 -14.93
N TRP A 81 -10.35 -2.55 -13.85
CA TRP A 81 -9.49 -1.37 -13.88
C TRP A 81 -8.22 -1.54 -14.71
N MET A 82 -7.73 -2.77 -14.86
CA MET A 82 -6.55 -3.06 -15.68
C MET A 82 -6.87 -3.20 -17.18
N GLN A 83 -8.14 -3.34 -17.57
CA GLN A 83 -8.51 -3.44 -18.98
C GLN A 83 -8.32 -2.10 -19.72
N PRO A 84 -7.97 -2.14 -21.02
CA PRO A 84 -8.00 -0.96 -21.88
C PRO A 84 -9.40 -0.35 -21.94
N GLU A 85 -9.49 0.97 -21.82
CA GLU A 85 -10.73 1.72 -21.96
C GLU A 85 -10.80 2.33 -23.36
N TYR A 86 -11.67 1.78 -24.21
CA TYR A 86 -11.83 2.25 -25.58
C TYR A 86 -12.55 3.61 -25.60
N VAL A 87 -12.01 4.55 -26.38
CA VAL A 87 -12.53 5.91 -26.49
C VAL A 87 -13.16 6.17 -27.86
N SER A 88 -14.03 7.19 -27.93
CA SER A 88 -14.71 7.54 -29.17
C SER A 88 -13.72 7.94 -30.27
N LYS A 89 -13.90 7.37 -31.47
CA LYS A 89 -13.10 7.67 -32.67
C LYS A 89 -13.72 8.83 -33.46
N ASN A 90 -12.89 9.61 -34.17
CA ASN A 90 -13.36 10.63 -35.11
C ASN A 90 -13.11 10.15 -36.56
N LEU A 91 -13.45 10.96 -37.57
CA LEU A 91 -13.29 10.58 -38.98
C LEU A 91 -11.83 10.29 -39.35
N ALA A 92 -10.87 11.01 -38.75
CA ALA A 92 -9.45 10.82 -39.02
C ALA A 92 -8.93 9.52 -38.42
N THR A 93 -9.44 9.10 -37.26
CA THR A 93 -9.00 7.88 -36.55
C THR A 93 -9.95 6.70 -36.72
N LYS A 94 -10.85 6.76 -37.71
CA LYS A 94 -11.96 5.78 -37.87
C LYS A 94 -11.48 4.35 -38.08
N LEU A 95 -10.30 4.17 -38.68
CA LEU A 95 -9.68 2.86 -38.94
C LEU A 95 -8.65 2.45 -37.88
N ASP A 96 -8.33 3.32 -36.92
CA ASP A 96 -7.33 3.07 -35.87
C ASP A 96 -7.98 2.52 -34.61
N ASP A 97 -7.21 1.86 -33.73
CA ASP A 97 -7.66 1.55 -32.36
C ASP A 97 -7.28 2.66 -31.39
N CYS A 98 -8.31 3.23 -30.74
CA CYS A 98 -8.15 4.30 -29.76
C CYS A 98 -8.61 3.80 -28.39
N PHE A 99 -7.66 3.67 -27.45
CA PHE A 99 -7.95 3.27 -26.08
C PHE A 99 -6.97 3.92 -25.10
N VAL A 100 -7.37 3.98 -23.84
CA VAL A 100 -6.54 4.40 -22.71
C VAL A 100 -6.11 3.14 -21.96
N ARG A 101 -4.79 2.94 -21.85
CA ARG A 101 -4.21 1.89 -21.01
C ARG A 101 -3.61 2.51 -19.75
N ARG A 102 -3.92 1.92 -18.60
CA ARG A 102 -3.40 2.33 -17.30
C ARG A 102 -2.13 1.55 -16.99
N GLU A 103 -1.04 2.26 -16.78
CA GLU A 103 0.27 1.68 -16.50
C GLU A 103 0.79 2.15 -15.14
N PRO A 104 1.51 1.29 -14.39
CA PRO A 104 2.08 1.67 -13.11
C PRO A 104 3.22 2.68 -13.30
N LEU A 105 3.30 3.68 -12.43
CA LEU A 105 4.32 4.75 -12.51
C LEU A 105 5.73 4.28 -12.13
N GLY A 106 5.85 3.26 -11.29
CA GLY A 106 7.14 2.77 -10.79
C GLY A 106 7.15 2.56 -9.28
N VAL A 107 8.25 2.97 -8.65
CA VAL A 107 8.41 2.87 -7.20
C VAL A 107 7.73 4.06 -6.53
N VAL A 108 6.82 3.77 -5.60
CA VAL A 108 6.04 4.76 -4.87
C VAL A 108 6.56 4.87 -3.43
N LEU A 109 6.69 6.09 -2.93
CA LEU A 109 6.98 6.37 -1.52
C LEU A 109 5.69 6.75 -0.81
N ILE A 110 5.39 6.06 0.29
CA ILE A 110 4.24 6.32 1.14
C ILE A 110 4.76 6.76 2.51
N ILE A 111 4.24 7.88 3.01
CA ILE A 111 4.58 8.40 4.34
C ILE A 111 3.25 8.63 5.07
N GLY A 112 3.04 7.87 6.13
CA GLY A 112 1.81 7.94 6.93
C GLY A 112 1.98 8.77 8.20
N PRO A 113 0.93 9.45 8.67
CA PRO A 113 0.90 10.13 9.96
C PRO A 113 0.56 9.16 11.11
N TRP A 114 0.68 9.64 12.35
CA TRP A 114 0.56 8.83 13.56
C TRP A 114 -0.88 8.64 14.08
N ASN A 115 -1.85 9.44 13.61
CA ASN A 115 -3.20 9.48 14.19
C ASN A 115 -4.12 8.34 13.70
N TYR A 116 -3.88 7.84 12.48
CA TYR A 116 -4.45 6.59 11.97
C TYR A 116 -3.36 5.75 11.29
N PRO A 117 -2.48 5.12 12.08
CA PRO A 117 -1.21 4.61 11.58
C PRO A 117 -1.38 3.43 10.62
N LEU A 118 -2.49 2.68 10.68
CA LEU A 118 -2.72 1.61 9.72
C LEU A 118 -3.47 2.12 8.50
N GLN A 119 -4.60 2.79 8.71
CA GLN A 119 -5.43 3.24 7.60
C GLN A 119 -4.65 4.14 6.63
N LEU A 120 -3.97 5.17 7.14
CA LEU A 120 -3.32 6.18 6.30
C LEU A 120 -2.00 5.69 5.68
N LEU A 121 -1.52 4.50 6.07
CA LEU A 121 -0.42 3.81 5.39
C LEU A 121 -0.91 2.76 4.40
N LEU A 122 -1.89 1.96 4.79
CA LEU A 122 -2.32 0.79 4.02
C LEU A 122 -3.30 1.16 2.90
N SER A 123 -4.19 2.12 3.09
CA SER A 123 -5.06 2.62 2.02
C SER A 123 -4.29 3.08 0.77
N PRO A 124 -3.31 4.01 0.87
CA PRO A 124 -2.52 4.39 -0.30
C PRO A 124 -1.64 3.25 -0.84
N LEU A 125 -1.24 2.29 0.01
CA LEU A 125 -0.51 1.10 -0.43
C LEU A 125 -1.38 0.18 -1.28
N ILE A 126 -2.63 -0.05 -0.88
CA ILE A 126 -3.60 -0.84 -1.63
C ILE A 126 -3.82 -0.21 -3.01
N ALA A 127 -4.00 1.12 -3.06
CA ALA A 127 -4.12 1.85 -4.31
C ALA A 127 -2.86 1.73 -5.19
N ALA A 128 -1.66 1.81 -4.59
CA ALA A 128 -0.39 1.65 -5.30
C ALA A 128 -0.21 0.24 -5.89
N ILE A 129 -0.63 -0.81 -5.18
CA ILE A 129 -0.59 -2.19 -5.68
C ILE A 129 -1.64 -2.41 -6.77
N GLY A 130 -2.85 -1.85 -6.60
CA GLY A 130 -3.92 -1.94 -7.61
C GLY A 130 -3.62 -1.14 -8.89
N ALA A 131 -2.77 -0.11 -8.79
CA ALA A 131 -2.46 0.86 -9.84
C ALA A 131 -3.71 1.45 -10.51
N VAL A 132 -4.63 1.94 -9.68
CA VAL A 132 -5.78 2.76 -10.09
C VAL A 132 -5.29 4.20 -10.30
N PRO A 133 -5.58 4.90 -11.41
CA PRO A 133 -5.21 6.31 -11.56
C PRO A 133 -6.04 7.28 -10.69
N SER A 134 -6.86 6.79 -9.75
CA SER A 134 -7.79 7.63 -8.98
C SER A 134 -7.18 8.25 -7.72
N PHE A 135 -5.85 8.31 -7.59
CA PHE A 135 -5.21 9.14 -6.56
C PHE A 135 -4.23 10.13 -7.19
N TRP A 136 -4.75 11.31 -7.51
CA TRP A 136 -3.96 12.53 -7.71
C TRP A 136 -3.72 13.15 -6.33
N GLY A 137 -2.55 12.87 -5.75
CA GLY A 137 -2.13 13.48 -4.49
C GLY A 137 -0.61 13.57 -4.42
N LEU A 138 -0.05 14.72 -4.80
CA LEU A 138 1.31 15.12 -4.45
C LEU A 138 1.42 15.19 -2.92
N VAL A 139 2.34 14.44 -2.32
CA VAL A 139 2.73 14.64 -0.90
C VAL A 139 4.16 15.17 -0.85
N HIS A 140 4.26 16.33 -0.22
CA HIS A 140 5.36 17.30 -0.26
C HIS A 140 6.68 16.77 0.33
N SER A 141 7.80 17.08 -0.33
CA SER A 141 9.16 16.64 0.02
C SER A 141 9.87 17.46 1.13
N ALA A 142 9.14 18.24 1.95
CA ALA A 142 9.78 19.19 2.87
C ALA A 142 9.11 19.25 4.23
N TRP A 143 9.11 18.15 4.97
CA TRP A 143 8.99 18.22 6.43
C TRP A 143 10.22 17.53 7.01
N ASN A 144 11.22 18.36 7.32
CA ASN A 144 12.29 17.99 8.22
C ASN A 144 11.66 17.47 9.51
N LEU A 145 12.14 16.31 9.95
CA LEU A 145 11.92 15.75 11.28
C LEU A 145 11.88 16.87 12.33
N CYS A 146 10.70 17.12 12.90
CA CYS A 146 10.59 17.90 14.12
C CYS A 146 11.45 17.20 15.19
N SER A 147 12.60 17.80 15.47
CA SER A 147 13.50 17.47 16.58
C SER A 147 12.92 17.81 17.96
N ILE A 148 11.59 17.96 18.07
CA ILE A 148 10.86 18.27 19.31
C ILE A 148 9.70 17.29 19.43
N GLY A 149 9.91 16.23 20.21
CA GLY A 149 8.85 15.30 20.60
C GLY A 149 9.30 13.84 20.67
N LYS A 150 9.99 13.46 21.76
CA LYS A 150 10.37 12.07 22.10
C LYS A 150 9.18 11.14 22.43
N ARG A 151 8.07 11.23 21.69
CA ARG A 151 6.94 10.30 21.71
C ARG A 151 6.27 10.28 20.33
N GLN A 152 7.03 9.88 19.31
CA GLN A 152 6.41 9.29 18.12
C GLN A 152 6.14 7.82 18.43
N SER A 153 4.92 7.38 18.10
CA SER A 153 4.31 6.04 18.26
C SER A 153 5.26 4.84 18.51
N PRO A 154 4.99 3.96 19.50
CA PRO A 154 5.64 2.66 19.65
C PRO A 154 5.36 1.61 18.54
N ILE A 155 4.41 1.85 17.64
CA ILE A 155 4.23 1.10 16.39
C ILE A 155 5.30 1.61 15.42
N ASP A 156 6.52 1.12 15.62
CA ASP A 156 7.52 1.11 14.55
C ASP A 156 7.10 0.02 13.57
N ILE A 157 6.43 0.41 12.49
CA ILE A 157 6.28 -0.49 11.36
C ILE A 157 7.67 -0.65 10.75
N GLU A 158 8.29 -1.82 10.94
CA GLU A 158 9.57 -2.12 10.30
C GLU A 158 9.39 -2.09 8.78
N THR A 159 9.74 -0.97 8.16
CA THR A 159 9.62 -0.76 6.71
C THR A 159 10.46 -1.77 5.92
N SER A 160 11.48 -2.37 6.54
CA SER A 160 12.27 -3.48 5.99
C SER A 160 11.45 -4.75 5.71
N HIS A 161 10.30 -4.92 6.37
CA HIS A 161 9.37 -6.04 6.18
C HIS A 161 8.15 -5.69 5.32
N MET A 162 7.89 -4.41 5.07
CA MET A 162 6.84 -3.93 4.14
C MET A 162 7.34 -3.78 2.69
N ILE A 163 8.57 -4.20 2.41
CA ILE A 163 9.13 -4.10 1.06
C ILE A 163 8.43 -5.14 0.19
N PHE A 164 7.85 -4.75 -0.95
CA PHE A 164 7.40 -5.73 -1.94
C PHE A 164 8.60 -6.11 -2.81
N ASP A 165 9.25 -7.21 -2.43
CA ASP A 165 10.26 -7.89 -3.23
C ASP A 165 9.59 -9.08 -3.94
N PRO A 166 9.81 -9.31 -5.24
CA PRO A 166 9.43 -10.55 -5.90
C PRO A 166 10.00 -11.83 -5.25
N TYR A 167 10.99 -11.72 -4.36
CA TYR A 167 11.54 -12.81 -3.55
C TYR A 167 11.05 -12.83 -2.09
N LEU A 168 10.09 -11.97 -1.70
CA LEU A 168 9.75 -11.79 -0.27
C LEU A 168 8.80 -12.85 0.29
N THR A 169 9.23 -13.30 1.46
CA THR A 169 8.54 -14.09 2.47
C THR A 169 7.25 -13.39 2.93
N PRO A 170 6.29 -14.11 3.55
CA PRO A 170 5.02 -13.55 3.99
C PRO A 170 5.21 -12.28 4.84
N LEU A 171 4.36 -11.29 4.62
CA LEU A 171 4.30 -10.09 5.47
C LEU A 171 4.12 -10.53 6.93
N ARG A 172 4.99 -10.06 7.83
CA ARG A 172 4.89 -10.32 9.27
C ARG A 172 4.76 -9.00 10.02
N LEU A 173 3.78 -8.93 10.90
CA LEU A 173 3.66 -7.83 11.84
C LEU A 173 4.67 -8.02 12.97
N ASN A 174 5.54 -7.04 13.17
CA ASN A 174 6.39 -6.97 14.35
C ASN A 174 5.68 -6.07 15.38
N THR A 175 5.08 -6.68 16.39
CA THR A 175 4.31 -5.97 17.42
C THR A 175 5.13 -5.55 18.64
N GLY A 176 6.46 -5.46 18.50
CA GLY A 176 7.34 -4.90 19.54
C GLY A 176 7.38 -5.74 20.82
N GLY A 177 7.15 -7.06 20.72
CA GLY A 177 7.42 -7.99 21.81
C GLY A 177 8.90 -7.93 22.18
N ARG A 178 9.22 -7.40 23.36
CA ARG A 178 10.57 -7.46 23.93
C ARG A 178 11.11 -8.89 23.81
N LYS A 179 12.28 -9.04 23.22
CA LYS A 179 13.17 -10.17 23.50
C LYS A 179 13.50 -10.21 24.99
#